data_AF-A0A1J3H670-F1
#
_entry.id   AF-A0A1J3H670-F1
#
_cell.length_a   1.000
_cell.length_b   1.000
_cell.length_c   1.000
_cell.angle_alpha   90.00
_cell.angle_beta   90.00
_cell.angle_gamma   90.00
#
_symmetry.space_group_name_H-M   'P 1'
#
loop_
_entity.id
_entity.type
_entity.pdbx_description
1 polymer ?
#
loop_
_entity_poly.entity_id
_entity_poly.type
_entity_poly.pdbx_seq_one_letter_code
_entity_poly.pdbx_strand_id
1 'polypeptide(L)'
;IGLGSNDYLNNYFMPTFYSTGNQYSPDSFANDLINRYTQQLRIMYNNGARKFALIGIGAIGCSPNELAQNSRDGTTCDERINSANRIFNSKLVALVDHFNQNTPDAKFTYINAYGIFQDMVANPSRYGFRVTNAGCCGVGRNNGQ
;
A
#
# COMPACT_ATOMS: atom_id res chain seq x y z
N ILE A 1 -8.32 7.95 -3.59
CA ILE A 1 -7.40 8.43 -2.54
C ILE A 1 -6.48 7.27 -2.19
N GLY A 2 -5.17 7.48 -2.29
CA GLY A 2 -4.15 6.49 -1.95
C GLY A 2 -3.24 7.06 -0.86
N LEU A 3 -2.93 6.24 0.14
CA LEU A 3 -2.08 6.57 1.29
C LEU A 3 -1.39 5.28 1.75
N GLY A 4 -0.15 5.37 2.22
CA GLY A 4 0.53 4.26 2.89
C GLY A 4 1.78 3.74 2.19
N SER A 5 1.84 3.75 0.85
CA SER A 5 2.99 3.13 0.14
C SER A 5 4.32 3.80 0.50
N ASN A 6 4.37 5.14 0.52
CA ASN A 6 5.56 5.88 0.93
C ASN A 6 5.79 5.84 2.45
N ASP A 7 4.72 5.76 3.24
CA ASP A 7 4.82 5.62 4.70
C ASP A 7 5.52 4.31 5.07
N TYR A 8 5.32 3.23 4.29
CA TYR A 8 6.05 1.99 4.47
C TYR A 8 7.43 2.00 3.81
N LEU A 9 7.52 2.33 2.51
CA LEU A 9 8.77 2.21 1.74
C LEU A 9 9.80 3.29 2.07
N ASN A 10 9.36 4.53 2.26
CA ASN A 10 10.21 5.71 2.40
C ASN A 10 10.24 6.24 3.84
N ASN A 11 9.77 5.43 4.81
CA ASN A 11 9.81 5.78 6.23
C ASN A 11 9.92 4.54 7.14
N TYR A 12 8.84 3.77 7.32
CA TYR A 12 8.79 2.66 8.28
C TYR A 12 9.88 1.61 8.06
N PHE A 13 10.15 1.26 6.80
CA PHE A 13 11.16 0.28 6.43
C PHE A 13 12.51 0.88 6.00
N MET A 14 12.77 2.16 6.32
CA MET A 14 14.07 2.83 6.12
C MET A 14 14.75 3.16 7.47
N PRO A 15 15.23 2.15 8.22
CA PRO A 15 15.78 2.34 9.57
C PRO A 15 17.06 3.19 9.60
N THR A 16 17.77 3.33 8.49
CA THR A 16 18.96 4.19 8.38
C THR A 16 18.63 5.68 8.49
N PHE A 17 17.42 6.10 8.07
CA PHE A 17 17.01 7.50 8.04
C PHE A 17 15.89 7.83 9.03
N TYR A 18 15.09 6.84 9.41
CA TYR A 18 13.92 7.03 10.27
C TYR A 18 13.85 5.99 11.37
N SER A 19 13.47 6.42 12.58
CA SER A 19 13.29 5.53 13.73
C SER A 19 11.91 4.88 13.81
N THR A 20 11.01 5.17 12.87
CA THR A 20 9.60 4.74 12.91
C THR A 20 9.45 3.23 13.05
N GLY A 21 10.23 2.44 12.29
CA GLY A 21 10.22 0.97 12.37
C GLY A 21 10.67 0.42 13.74
N ASN A 22 11.42 1.21 14.52
CA ASN A 22 11.84 0.85 15.88
C ASN A 22 10.84 1.33 16.95
N GLN A 23 10.04 2.35 16.63
CA GLN A 23 9.05 2.94 17.54
C GLN A 23 7.68 2.26 17.47
N TYR A 24 7.33 1.71 16.31
CA TYR A 24 6.02 1.12 16.07
C TYR A 24 6.14 -0.33 15.61
N SER A 25 5.25 -1.19 16.11
CA SER A 25 4.98 -2.48 15.47
C SER A 25 4.21 -2.25 14.16
N PRO A 26 4.16 -3.23 13.24
CA PRO A 26 3.40 -3.08 12.01
C PRO A 26 1.92 -2.74 12.25
N ASP A 27 1.33 -3.32 13.31
CA ASP A 27 -0.06 -3.04 13.70
C ASP A 27 -0.23 -1.62 14.26
N SER A 28 0.64 -1.18 15.18
CA SER A 28 0.51 0.15 15.77
C SER A 28 0.80 1.26 14.76
N PHE A 29 1.71 1.03 13.81
CA PHE A 29 1.94 1.95 12.70
C PHE A 29 0.74 2.01 11.76
N ALA A 30 0.15 0.86 11.40
CA ALA A 30 -1.07 0.83 10.60
C ALA A 30 -2.23 1.58 11.29
N ASN A 31 -2.37 1.46 12.62
CA ASN A 31 -3.35 2.23 13.39
C ASN A 31 -3.10 3.74 13.32
N ASP A 32 -1.83 4.19 13.44
CA ASP A 32 -1.48 5.62 13.31
C ASP A 32 -1.85 6.16 11.92
N LEU A 33 -1.50 5.44 10.86
CA LEU A 33 -1.85 5.82 9.49
C LEU A 33 -3.37 5.87 9.27
N ILE A 34 -4.12 4.89 9.77
CA ILE A 34 -5.58 4.85 9.67
C ILE A 34 -6.23 6.01 10.44
N ASN A 35 -5.70 6.37 11.61
CA ASN A 35 -6.17 7.53 12.37
C ASN A 35 -5.95 8.83 11.59
N ARG A 36 -4.76 9.02 11.00
CA ARG A 36 -4.48 10.19 10.15
C ARG A 36 -5.37 10.21 8.92
N TYR A 37 -5.54 9.07 8.24
CA TYR A 37 -6.40 8.94 7.07
C TYR A 37 -7.86 9.29 7.41
N THR A 38 -8.36 8.82 8.55
CA THR A 38 -9.69 9.15 9.06
C THR A 38 -9.90 10.65 9.20
N GLN A 39 -8.92 11.39 9.75
CA GLN A 39 -9.01 12.85 9.87
C GLN A 39 -9.09 13.52 8.50
N GLN A 40 -8.27 13.11 7.54
CA GLN A 40 -8.29 13.66 6.18
C GLN A 40 -9.63 13.38 5.47
N LEU A 41 -10.19 12.17 5.63
CA LEU A 41 -11.49 11.81 5.08
C LEU A 41 -12.64 12.62 5.70
N ARG A 42 -12.61 12.84 7.02
CA ARG A 42 -13.58 13.71 7.70
C ARG A 42 -13.51 15.15 7.19
N ILE A 43 -12.31 15.69 6.98
CA ILE A 43 -12.13 17.03 6.41
C ILE A 43 -12.77 17.09 5.02
N MET A 44 -12.45 16.15 4.13
CA MET A 44 -13.03 16.12 2.78
C MET A 44 -14.56 16.00 2.81
N TYR A 45 -15.10 15.13 3.65
CA TYR A 45 -16.54 14.96 3.84
C TYR A 45 -17.21 16.25 4.33
N ASN A 46 -16.63 16.91 5.35
CA ASN A 46 -17.13 18.18 5.88
C ASN A 46 -17.07 19.32 4.85
N ASN A 47 -16.18 19.21 3.85
CA ASN A 47 -16.08 20.14 2.71
C ASN A 47 -16.94 19.73 1.50
N GLY A 48 -17.88 18.80 1.67
CA GLY A 48 -18.88 18.47 0.65
C GLY A 48 -18.56 17.27 -0.23
N ALA A 49 -17.42 16.57 -0.05
CA ALA A 49 -17.17 15.33 -0.77
C ALA A 49 -18.16 14.24 -0.35
N ARG A 50 -18.72 13.50 -1.31
CA ARG A 50 -19.74 12.46 -1.08
C ARG A 50 -19.43 11.11 -1.73
N LYS A 51 -18.41 11.03 -2.58
CA LYS A 51 -17.99 9.80 -3.24
C LYS A 51 -16.49 9.61 -3.04
N PHE A 52 -16.11 8.50 -2.42
CA PHE A 52 -14.75 8.22 -2.01
C PHE A 52 -14.34 6.83 -2.52
N ALA A 53 -13.28 6.79 -3.32
CA ALA A 53 -12.60 5.55 -3.66
C ALA A 53 -11.29 5.47 -2.86
N LEU A 54 -11.20 4.56 -1.90
CA LEU A 54 -10.00 4.36 -1.08
C LEU A 54 -9.21 3.19 -1.65
N ILE A 55 -7.99 3.46 -2.09
CA ILE A 55 -7.14 2.47 -2.75
C ILE A 55 -6.24 1.84 -1.68
N GLY A 56 -6.35 0.52 -1.52
CA GLY A 56 -5.44 -0.24 -0.68
C GLY A 56 -4.00 -0.16 -1.19
N ILE A 57 -3.04 -0.43 -0.31
CA ILE A 57 -1.63 -0.53 -0.67
C ILE A 57 -1.46 -1.78 -1.53
N GLY A 58 -0.75 -1.63 -2.65
CA GLY A 58 -0.38 -2.77 -3.51
C GLY A 58 0.57 -3.75 -2.82
N ALA A 59 0.95 -4.83 -3.51
CA ALA A 59 2.02 -5.70 -3.04
C ALA A 59 3.41 -5.05 -3.23
N ILE A 60 3.67 -3.93 -2.54
CA ILE A 60 4.83 -3.07 -2.80
C ILE A 60 6.17 -3.72 -2.45
N GLY A 61 6.17 -4.80 -1.63
CA GLY A 61 7.35 -5.64 -1.41
C GLY A 61 7.77 -6.43 -2.66
N CYS A 62 6.93 -6.44 -3.70
CA CYS A 62 7.24 -6.96 -5.03
C CYS A 62 7.68 -5.88 -6.01
N SER A 63 7.79 -4.61 -5.59
CA SER A 63 8.21 -3.55 -6.51
C SER A 63 9.67 -3.78 -6.95
N PRO A 64 10.06 -3.36 -8.18
CA PRO A 64 11.40 -3.63 -8.67
C PRO A 64 12.53 -3.14 -7.76
N ASN A 65 12.32 -2.02 -7.06
CA ASN A 65 13.26 -1.50 -6.07
C ASN A 65 13.41 -2.44 -4.86
N GLU A 66 12.30 -2.92 -4.31
CA GLU A 66 12.34 -3.87 -3.19
C GLU A 66 12.92 -5.22 -3.61
N LEU A 67 12.66 -5.66 -4.85
CA LEU A 67 13.32 -6.85 -5.40
C LEU A 67 14.84 -6.65 -5.54
N ALA A 68 15.28 -5.49 -6.01
CA ALA A 68 16.69 -5.17 -6.13
C ALA A 68 17.43 -5.23 -4.79
N GLN A 69 16.83 -4.64 -3.75
CA GLN A 69 17.44 -4.46 -2.44
C GLN A 69 17.30 -5.67 -1.51
N ASN A 70 16.11 -6.29 -1.48
CA ASN A 70 15.76 -7.28 -0.46
C ASN A 70 15.65 -8.70 -0.99
N SER A 71 15.59 -8.89 -2.31
CA SER A 71 15.42 -10.21 -2.93
C SER A 71 16.75 -10.82 -3.37
N ARG A 72 17.05 -12.04 -2.91
CA ARG A 72 18.29 -12.74 -3.32
C ARG A 72 18.25 -13.20 -4.77
N ASP A 73 17.10 -13.66 -5.24
CA ASP A 73 16.89 -14.12 -6.62
C ASP A 73 16.40 -12.99 -7.55
N GLY A 74 15.99 -11.84 -7.00
CA GLY A 74 15.44 -10.72 -7.78
C GLY A 74 14.01 -10.96 -8.24
N THR A 75 13.30 -11.91 -7.63
CA THR A 75 11.91 -12.28 -7.97
C THR A 75 11.04 -12.52 -6.74
N THR A 76 11.62 -12.99 -5.64
CA THR A 76 10.91 -13.23 -4.40
C THR A 76 10.62 -11.91 -3.70
N CYS A 77 9.33 -11.61 -3.48
CA CYS A 77 8.90 -10.38 -2.81
C CYS A 77 9.29 -10.35 -1.32
N ASP A 78 9.51 -9.16 -0.76
CA ASP A 78 9.72 -8.99 0.68
C ASP A 78 8.38 -9.16 1.45
N GLU A 79 8.25 -10.29 2.15
CA GLU A 79 7.05 -10.59 2.94
C GLU A 79 6.91 -9.78 4.22
N ARG A 80 7.99 -9.23 4.77
CA ARG A 80 7.89 -8.32 5.91
C ARG A 80 7.11 -7.07 5.51
N ILE A 81 7.36 -6.56 4.29
CA ILE A 81 6.65 -5.40 3.72
C ILE A 81 5.21 -5.78 3.36
N ASN A 82 5.02 -6.88 2.63
CA ASN A 82 3.69 -7.30 2.18
C ASN A 82 2.77 -7.67 3.36
N SER A 83 3.29 -8.24 4.45
CA SER A 83 2.54 -8.48 5.67
C SER A 83 2.02 -7.18 6.30
N ALA A 84 2.87 -6.15 6.41
CA ALA A 84 2.45 -4.84 6.92
C ALA A 84 1.38 -4.19 6.02
N ASN A 85 1.50 -4.30 4.69
CA ASN A 85 0.50 -3.81 3.75
C ASN A 85 -0.86 -4.49 3.94
N ARG A 86 -0.88 -5.81 4.17
CA ARG A 86 -2.12 -6.56 4.43
C ARG A 86 -2.80 -6.12 5.74
N ILE A 87 -2.02 -5.83 6.78
CA ILE A 87 -2.52 -5.28 8.05
C ILE A 87 -3.15 -3.90 7.83
N PHE A 88 -2.49 -3.00 7.10
CA PHE A 88 -3.08 -1.69 6.79
C PHE A 88 -4.35 -1.82 5.95
N ASN A 89 -4.34 -2.67 4.91
CA ASN A 89 -5.48 -2.85 4.03
C ASN A 89 -6.71 -3.42 4.75
N SER A 90 -6.54 -4.35 5.69
CA SER A 90 -7.66 -4.87 6.48
C SER A 90 -8.31 -3.77 7.35
N LYS A 91 -7.50 -2.90 7.96
CA LYS A 91 -8.00 -1.75 8.70
C LYS A 91 -8.64 -0.69 7.80
N LEU A 92 -8.15 -0.52 6.58
CA LEU A 92 -8.76 0.39 5.60
C LEU A 92 -10.14 -0.09 5.16
N VAL A 93 -10.35 -1.40 5.01
CA VAL A 93 -11.68 -1.98 4.76
C VAL A 93 -12.61 -1.67 5.93
N ALA A 94 -12.18 -1.91 7.17
CA ALA A 94 -12.98 -1.56 8.35
C ALA A 94 -13.31 -0.05 8.43
N LEU A 95 -12.39 0.82 7.97
CA LEU A 95 -12.63 2.25 7.91
C LEU A 95 -13.69 2.61 6.85
N VAL A 96 -13.68 1.96 5.68
CA VAL A 96 -14.71 2.12 4.65
C VAL A 96 -16.09 1.75 5.21
N ASP A 97 -16.18 0.63 5.93
CA ASP A 97 -17.43 0.19 6.57
C ASP A 97 -17.89 1.20 7.62
N HIS A 98 -16.97 1.69 8.46
CA HIS A 98 -17.26 2.72 9.46
C HIS A 98 -17.85 3.98 8.83
N PHE A 99 -17.23 4.52 7.76
CA PHE A 99 -17.77 5.72 7.11
C PHE A 99 -19.11 5.47 6.45
N ASN A 100 -19.30 4.33 5.75
CA ASN A 100 -20.59 4.02 5.13
C ASN A 100 -21.74 3.87 6.15
N GLN A 101 -21.44 3.46 7.39
CA GLN A 101 -22.43 3.39 8.48
C GLN A 101 -22.72 4.75 9.10
N ASN A 102 -21.74 5.66 9.13
CA ASN A 102 -21.82 6.92 9.89
C ASN A 102 -22.01 8.18 9.01
N THR A 103 -21.97 8.05 7.68
CA THR A 103 -22.17 9.15 6.73
C THR A 103 -23.21 8.75 5.68
N PRO A 104 -24.52 8.77 6.02
CA PRO A 104 -25.58 8.20 5.17
C PRO A 104 -25.74 8.89 3.80
N ASP A 105 -25.29 10.14 3.68
CA ASP A 105 -25.30 10.93 2.44
C ASP A 105 -24.05 10.74 1.58
N ALA A 106 -23.05 9.96 2.03
CA ALA A 106 -21.82 9.67 1.31
C ALA A 106 -21.67 8.16 0.97
N LYS A 107 -20.76 7.86 0.04
CA LYS A 107 -20.40 6.51 -0.37
C LYS A 107 -18.90 6.34 -0.42
N PHE A 108 -18.43 5.31 0.29
CA PHE A 108 -17.04 4.90 0.34
C PHE A 108 -16.90 3.52 -0.30
N THR A 109 -15.89 3.36 -1.15
CA THR A 109 -15.58 2.10 -1.83
C THR A 109 -14.10 1.78 -1.66
N TYR A 110 -13.80 0.55 -1.27
CA TYR A 110 -12.44 0.04 -1.22
C TYR A 110 -12.02 -0.53 -2.58
N ILE A 111 -10.81 -0.20 -3.03
CA ILE A 111 -10.18 -0.80 -4.22
C ILE A 111 -9.06 -1.71 -3.75
N ASN A 112 -9.20 -3.01 -4.02
CA ASN A 112 -8.23 -4.05 -3.67
C ASN A 112 -7.02 -4.04 -4.61
N ALA A 113 -6.19 -2.99 -4.54
CA ALA A 113 -4.99 -2.89 -5.35
C ALA A 113 -4.01 -4.04 -5.05
N TYR A 114 -3.92 -4.50 -3.80
CA TYR A 114 -3.08 -5.64 -3.42
C TYR A 114 -3.39 -6.89 -4.27
N GLY A 115 -4.66 -7.30 -4.29
CA GLY A 115 -5.09 -8.46 -5.08
C GLY A 115 -4.92 -8.26 -6.58
N ILE A 116 -5.22 -7.06 -7.09
CA ILE A 116 -5.03 -6.72 -8.51
C ILE A 116 -3.56 -6.86 -8.92
N PHE A 117 -2.63 -6.29 -8.15
CA PHE A 117 -1.20 -6.40 -8.42
C PHE A 117 -0.67 -7.84 -8.28
N GLN A 118 -1.11 -8.57 -7.25
CA GLN A 118 -0.71 -9.98 -7.11
C GLN A 118 -1.16 -10.82 -8.31
N ASP A 119 -2.39 -10.64 -8.79
CA ASP A 119 -2.88 -11.38 -9.96
C ASP A 119 -2.12 -11.00 -11.24
N MET A 120 -1.77 -9.71 -11.42
CA MET A 120 -0.94 -9.29 -12.55
C MET A 120 0.47 -9.88 -12.50
N VAL A 121 1.07 -10.01 -11.32
CA VAL A 121 2.41 -10.62 -11.17
C VAL A 121 2.36 -12.13 -11.36
N ALA A 122 1.31 -12.81 -10.86
CA ALA A 122 1.15 -14.25 -10.98
C ALA A 122 0.71 -14.69 -12.38
N ASN A 123 -0.12 -13.88 -13.06
CA ASN A 123 -0.71 -14.18 -14.36
C ASN A 123 -0.42 -13.10 -15.42
N PRO A 124 0.85 -12.72 -15.66
CA PRO A 124 1.19 -11.53 -16.44
C PRO A 124 0.71 -11.58 -17.89
N SER A 125 0.73 -12.76 -18.51
CA SER A 125 0.28 -12.95 -19.89
C SER A 125 -1.19 -12.63 -20.10
N ARG A 126 -2.05 -12.85 -19.09
CA ARG A 126 -3.48 -12.49 -19.12
C ARG A 126 -3.68 -10.98 -19.25
N TYR A 127 -2.73 -10.20 -18.75
CA TYR A 127 -2.73 -8.75 -18.74
C TYR A 127 -1.81 -8.14 -19.81
N GLY A 128 -1.20 -8.96 -20.67
CA GLY A 128 -0.28 -8.52 -21.72
C GLY A 128 1.14 -8.19 -21.22
N PHE A 129 1.46 -8.51 -19.96
CA PHE A 129 2.81 -8.32 -19.42
C PHE A 129 3.72 -9.51 -19.73
N ARG A 130 5.00 -9.21 -19.95
CA ARG A 130 6.07 -10.21 -20.12
C ARG A 130 7.14 -10.15 -19.02
N VAL A 131 7.29 -8.98 -18.41
CA VAL A 131 8.28 -8.69 -17.37
C VAL A 131 7.51 -8.19 -16.15
N THR A 132 7.67 -8.85 -15.02
CA THR A 132 6.98 -8.53 -13.76
C THR A 132 7.92 -8.13 -12.64
N ASN A 133 9.21 -8.40 -12.81
CA ASN A 133 10.22 -8.22 -11.77
C ASN A 133 11.16 -7.04 -12.06
N ALA A 134 11.02 -6.34 -13.19
CA ALA A 134 11.90 -5.22 -13.51
C ALA A 134 11.14 -3.96 -13.92
N GLY A 135 11.69 -2.79 -13.54
CA GLY A 135 11.21 -1.49 -14.00
C GLY A 135 11.41 -1.30 -15.51
N CYS A 136 10.55 -0.51 -16.15
CA CYS A 136 10.73 -0.13 -17.55
C CYS A 136 11.93 0.80 -17.75
N CYS A 137 12.26 1.59 -16.72
CA CYS A 137 13.41 2.47 -16.65
C CYS A 137 14.10 2.26 -15.29
N GLY A 138 15.42 2.46 -15.27
CA GLY A 138 16.26 2.24 -14.10
C GLY A 138 17.66 1.80 -14.52
N VAL A 139 18.63 1.94 -13.63
CA VAL A 139 20.03 1.57 -13.89
C VAL A 139 20.56 0.52 -12.92
N GLY A 140 19.81 0.23 -11.84
CA GLY A 140 20.17 -0.77 -10.85
C GLY A 140 19.69 -2.19 -11.22
N ARG A 141 19.95 -3.12 -10.31
CA ARG A 141 19.39 -4.47 -10.35
C ARG A 141 17.85 -4.38 -10.45
N ASN A 142 17.21 -5.26 -11.23
CA ASN A 142 15.76 -5.22 -11.51
C ASN A 142 15.29 -3.86 -12.10
N ASN A 143 16.20 -3.04 -12.65
CA ASN A 143 15.91 -1.64 -12.99
C ASN A 143 15.27 -0.85 -11.81
N GLY A 144 15.66 -1.20 -10.58
CA GLY A 144 15.37 -0.41 -9.39
C GLY A 144 16.22 0.88 -9.34
N GLN A 145 15.84 1.79 -8.44
CA GLN A 145 16.61 3.01 -8.13
C GLN A 145 17.73 2.71 -7.14
#